data_AF-A0A6H1RKK2-F1
#
_entry.id   AF-A0A6H1RKK2-F1
#
_cell.length_a   1.000
_cell.length_b   1.000
_cell.length_c   1.000
_cell.angle_alpha   90.00
_cell.angle_beta   90.00
_cell.angle_gamma   90.00
#
_symmetry.space_group_name_H-M   'P 1'
#
loop_
_entity.id
_entity.type
_entity.pdbx_description
1 polymer ?
#
loop_
_entity_poly.entity_id
_entity_poly.type
_entity_poly.pdbx_seq_one_letter_code
_entity_poly.pdbx_strand_id
1 'polypeptide(L)'
;MSGPAAHRAIKAAATAPRFAGTVITATTARRLIANEDAMIYDNPHALLLCHYKRSTALCHRDGVKDTPSLDHCVPGCGNIVRTDQHAIQLRERATAMDTRAARVPGPLGERLRGNADKLRGYADAHDRTRITLTEDAG
;
A
#
# COMPACT_ATOMS: atom_id res chain seq x y z
N MET A 1 3.53 -9.77 -4.83
CA MET A 1 3.32 -8.65 -3.87
C MET A 1 4.67 -8.19 -3.31
N SER A 2 4.90 -6.90 -3.06
CA SER A 2 6.15 -6.38 -2.49
C SER A 2 5.94 -5.50 -1.27
N GLY A 3 7.03 -5.14 -0.57
CA GLY A 3 7.05 -4.22 0.57
C GLY A 3 7.26 -4.91 1.91
N PRO A 4 7.59 -4.15 2.98
CA PRO A 4 7.97 -4.72 4.28
C PRO A 4 6.89 -5.59 4.93
N ALA A 5 5.62 -5.37 4.57
CA ALA A 5 4.49 -6.10 5.12
C ALA A 5 3.95 -7.19 4.16
N ALA A 6 4.59 -7.43 3.02
CA ALA A 6 4.06 -8.32 1.98
C ALA A 6 3.80 -9.73 2.47
N HIS A 7 4.76 -10.34 3.18
CA HIS A 7 4.57 -11.69 3.76
C HIS A 7 3.39 -11.76 4.74
N ARG A 8 3.21 -10.73 5.58
CA ARG A 8 2.08 -10.68 6.52
C ARG A 8 0.76 -10.58 5.78
N ALA A 9 0.68 -9.75 4.75
CA ALA A 9 -0.52 -9.62 3.94
C ALA A 9 -0.84 -10.90 3.14
N ILE A 10 0.17 -11.59 2.60
CA ILE A 10 -0.01 -12.90 1.95
C ILE A 10 -0.56 -13.92 2.95
N LYS A 11 0.06 -14.02 4.14
CA LYS A 11 -0.43 -14.91 5.21
C LYS A 11 -1.85 -14.58 5.61
N ALA A 12 -2.16 -13.32 5.84
CA ALA A 12 -3.49 -12.85 6.20
C ALA A 12 -4.52 -13.22 5.13
N ALA A 13 -4.21 -13.00 3.85
CA ALA A 13 -5.08 -13.37 2.73
C ALA A 13 -5.29 -14.89 2.63
N ALA A 14 -4.25 -15.70 2.84
CA ALA A 14 -4.33 -17.16 2.80
C ALA A 14 -5.16 -17.74 3.95
N THR A 15 -5.14 -17.11 5.12
CA THR A 15 -5.89 -17.55 6.31
C THR A 15 -7.25 -16.89 6.47
N ALA A 16 -7.58 -15.91 5.62
CA ALA A 16 -8.83 -15.16 5.74
C ALA A 16 -10.03 -16.08 5.45
N PRO A 17 -11.09 -16.03 6.27
CA PRO A 17 -12.30 -16.77 5.98
C PRO A 17 -12.88 -16.27 4.65
N ARG A 18 -13.28 -17.20 3.79
CA ARG A 18 -14.01 -16.86 2.56
C ARG A 18 -15.29 -16.12 2.95
N PHE A 19 -15.50 -14.94 2.37
CA PHE A 19 -16.75 -14.21 2.58
C PHE A 19 -17.91 -15.01 1.97
N ALA A 20 -18.80 -15.50 2.82
CA ALA A 20 -19.96 -16.34 2.44
C ALA A 20 -21.30 -15.72 2.89
N GLY A 21 -21.36 -14.40 3.06
CA GLY A 21 -22.58 -13.70 3.50
C GLY A 21 -22.93 -13.93 4.98
N THR A 22 -21.93 -13.96 5.87
CA THR A 22 -22.16 -14.18 7.30
C THR A 22 -22.75 -12.95 8.00
N VAL A 23 -23.69 -13.18 8.93
CA VAL A 23 -24.25 -12.12 9.78
C VAL A 23 -23.16 -11.66 10.76
N ILE A 24 -22.78 -10.39 10.66
CA ILE A 24 -21.86 -9.75 11.60
C ILE A 24 -22.64 -9.42 12.88
N THR A 25 -22.43 -10.20 13.94
CA THR A 25 -22.91 -9.86 15.28
C THR A 25 -21.95 -8.88 15.96
N ALA A 26 -22.40 -8.21 17.02
CA ALA A 26 -21.53 -7.35 17.83
C ALA A 26 -20.29 -8.10 18.36
N THR A 27 -20.45 -9.38 18.73
CA THR A 27 -19.34 -10.21 19.19
C THR A 27 -18.34 -10.50 18.07
N THR A 28 -18.81 -10.86 16.88
CA THR A 28 -17.94 -11.12 15.73
C THR A 28 -17.24 -9.83 15.28
N ALA A 29 -17.94 -8.69 15.29
CA ALA A 29 -17.36 -7.38 15.00
C ALA A 29 -16.22 -7.02 15.97
N ARG A 30 -16.43 -7.17 17.29
CA ARG A 30 -15.37 -6.92 18.29
C ARG A 30 -14.16 -7.83 18.08
N ARG A 31 -14.38 -9.11 17.77
CA ARG A 31 -13.29 -10.05 17.49
C ARG A 31 -12.50 -9.66 16.23
N LEU A 32 -13.18 -9.16 15.20
CA LEU A 32 -12.52 -8.66 13.99
C LEU A 32 -11.70 -7.39 14.27
N ILE A 33 -12.25 -6.44 15.02
CA ILE A 33 -11.54 -5.20 15.41
C ILE A 33 -10.31 -5.50 16.26
N ALA A 34 -10.39 -6.49 17.16
CA ALA A 34 -9.27 -6.90 18.01
C ALA A 34 -8.18 -7.67 17.25
N ASN A 35 -8.45 -8.13 16.02
CA ASN A 35 -7.49 -8.89 15.23
C ASN A 35 -6.60 -7.95 14.40
N GLU A 36 -5.49 -7.51 15.00
CA GLU A 36 -4.51 -6.66 14.32
C GLU A 36 -3.93 -7.30 13.03
N ASP A 37 -3.86 -8.63 12.95
CA ASP A 37 -3.37 -9.33 11.76
C ASP A 37 -4.32 -9.24 10.56
N ALA A 38 -5.60 -8.89 10.79
CA ALA A 38 -6.61 -8.72 9.75
C ALA A 38 -6.77 -7.28 9.25
N MET A 39 -6.06 -6.31 9.84
CA MET A 39 -6.26 -4.88 9.58
C MET A 39 -5.50 -4.44 8.32
N ILE A 40 -6.11 -4.68 7.15
CA ILE A 40 -5.62 -4.20 5.86
C ILE A 40 -6.45 -3.01 5.40
N TYR A 41 -5.78 -1.88 5.16
CA TYR A 41 -6.40 -0.68 4.59
C TYR A 41 -5.90 -0.47 3.17
N ASP A 42 -6.81 -0.18 2.24
CA ASP A 42 -6.43 0.29 0.91
C ASP A 42 -6.19 1.80 0.94
N ASN A 43 -5.09 2.25 0.33
CA ASN A 43 -4.78 3.68 0.15
C ASN A 43 -4.62 3.97 -1.35
N PRO A 44 -5.72 4.29 -2.06
CA PRO A 44 -5.68 4.56 -3.48
C PRO A 44 -4.89 5.84 -3.82
N HIS A 45 -4.76 6.78 -2.88
CA HIS A 45 -3.99 8.00 -3.11
C HIS A 45 -2.47 7.75 -3.09
N ALA A 46 -2.02 6.84 -2.23
CA ALA A 46 -0.61 6.43 -2.12
C ALA A 46 -0.27 5.19 -2.96
N LEU A 47 -1.27 4.55 -3.58
CA LEU A 47 -1.15 3.37 -4.44
C LEU A 47 -0.45 2.22 -3.71
N LEU A 48 -1.01 1.83 -2.57
CA LEU A 48 -0.53 0.76 -1.70
C LEU A 48 -1.63 0.26 -0.77
N LEU A 49 -1.46 -0.96 -0.26
CA LEU A 49 -2.16 -1.44 0.93
C LEU A 49 -1.31 -1.16 2.17
N CYS A 50 -1.99 -0.92 3.29
CA CYS A 50 -1.41 -0.81 4.62
C CYS A 50 -1.86 -2.01 5.46
N HIS A 51 -0.97 -2.99 5.66
CA HIS A 51 -1.16 -4.03 6.67
C HIS A 51 -0.76 -3.43 8.02
N TYR A 52 -1.76 -2.86 8.69
CA TYR A 52 -1.58 -1.88 9.73
C TYR A 52 -1.12 -2.52 11.04
N LYS A 53 0.13 -2.24 11.40
CA LYS A 53 0.66 -2.48 12.74
C LYS A 53 0.99 -1.14 13.39
N ARG A 54 0.33 -0.87 14.53
CA ARG A 54 0.42 0.41 15.26
C ARG A 54 1.86 0.79 15.60
N SER A 55 2.67 -0.15 16.07
CA SER A 55 4.05 0.08 16.51
C SER A 55 5.02 0.46 15.38
N THR A 56 4.66 0.22 14.12
CA THR A 56 5.48 0.52 12.93
C THR A 56 4.83 1.57 12.02
N ALA A 57 3.72 2.17 12.45
CA ALA A 57 2.96 3.14 11.67
C ALA A 57 3.61 4.53 11.73
N LEU A 58 4.38 4.86 10.70
CA LEU A 58 5.05 6.17 10.58
C LEU A 58 4.09 7.35 10.28
N CYS A 59 2.81 7.08 10.02
CA CYS A 59 1.79 8.11 9.82
C CYS A 59 1.31 8.75 11.14
N HIS A 60 1.70 8.20 12.30
CA HIS A 60 1.31 8.66 13.64
C HIS A 60 2.27 9.69 14.24
N ARG A 61 2.57 10.75 13.48
CA ARG A 61 3.52 11.80 13.92
C ARG A 61 3.06 12.53 15.19
N ASP A 62 1.75 12.69 15.38
CA ASP A 62 1.15 13.48 16.46
C ASP A 62 0.56 12.61 17.59
N GLY A 63 1.01 11.36 17.70
CA GLY A 63 0.55 10.41 18.71
C GLY A 63 -0.14 9.19 18.13
N VAL A 64 -0.25 8.18 18.98
CA VAL A 64 -0.67 6.83 18.61
C VAL A 64 -2.21 6.78 18.46
N LYS A 65 -2.70 6.37 17.28
CA LYS A 65 -4.14 6.21 17.00
C LYS A 65 -4.51 4.76 16.72
N ASP A 66 -5.81 4.46 16.82
CA ASP A 66 -6.34 3.10 16.57
C ASP A 66 -6.43 2.74 15.09
N THR A 67 -6.42 3.73 14.21
CA THR A 67 -6.50 3.57 12.75
C THR A 67 -5.39 4.38 12.07
N PRO A 68 -4.88 3.96 10.90
CA PRO A 68 -3.85 4.72 10.19
C PRO A 68 -4.38 6.06 9.66
N SER A 69 -3.56 7.11 9.73
CA SER A 69 -3.84 8.37 9.02
C SER A 69 -3.36 8.23 7.57
N LEU A 70 -4.23 7.79 6.66
CA LEU A 70 -3.87 7.43 5.28
C LEU A 70 -3.33 8.61 4.46
N ASP A 71 -3.78 9.84 4.73
CA ASP A 71 -3.27 11.06 4.09
C ASP A 71 -1.83 11.39 4.50
N HIS A 72 -1.38 10.87 5.64
CA HIS A 72 -0.02 11.03 6.16
C HIS A 72 0.88 9.81 5.86
N CYS A 73 0.48 8.96 4.90
CA CYS A 73 1.27 7.79 4.53
C CYS A 73 2.66 8.19 4.01
N VAL A 74 3.70 7.52 4.49
CA VAL A 74 5.09 7.77 4.09
C VAL A 74 5.69 6.55 3.37
N PRO A 75 6.40 6.72 2.25
CA PRO A 75 6.88 5.62 1.40
C PRO A 75 7.81 4.58 2.05
N GLY A 76 8.42 4.89 3.20
CA GLY A 76 9.28 3.98 3.98
C GLY A 76 8.60 3.28 5.16
N CYS A 77 7.28 3.36 5.28
CA CYS A 77 6.54 2.77 6.39
C CYS A 77 6.59 1.22 6.36
N GLY A 78 6.83 0.60 7.52
CA GLY A 78 6.90 -0.87 7.67
C GLY A 78 5.58 -1.62 7.46
N ASN A 79 4.49 -0.88 7.20
CA ASN A 79 3.14 -1.43 6.96
C ASN A 79 2.80 -1.52 5.46
N ILE A 80 3.68 -1.03 4.58
CA ILE A 80 3.39 -0.94 3.14
C ILE A 80 3.42 -2.30 2.47
N VAL A 81 2.42 -2.49 1.60
CA VAL A 81 2.34 -3.59 0.63
C VAL A 81 1.94 -3.02 -0.73
N ARG A 82 2.63 -3.45 -1.79
CA ARG A 82 2.25 -3.15 -3.18
C ARG A 82 1.94 -4.40 -3.97
N THR A 83 0.93 -4.30 -4.82
CA THR A 83 0.53 -5.31 -5.79
C THR A 83 1.03 -4.91 -7.17
N ASP A 84 0.97 -5.83 -8.12
CA ASP A 84 1.31 -5.53 -9.52
C ASP A 84 0.42 -4.42 -10.08
N GLN A 85 -0.87 -4.41 -9.70
CA GLN A 85 -1.82 -3.35 -10.08
C GLN A 85 -1.37 -1.97 -9.57
N HIS A 86 -0.86 -1.89 -8.33
CA HIS A 86 -0.31 -0.64 -7.81
C HIS A 86 0.92 -0.18 -8.59
N ALA A 87 1.79 -1.10 -9.02
CA ALA A 87 2.95 -0.74 -9.85
C ALA A 87 2.54 -0.18 -11.22
N ILE A 88 1.51 -0.75 -11.85
CA ILE A 88 0.92 -0.21 -13.09
C ILE A 88 0.38 1.19 -12.85
N GLN A 89 -0.46 1.39 -11.83
CA GLN A 89 -1.06 2.69 -11.51
C GLN A 89 0.00 3.75 -11.13
N LEU A 90 1.10 3.36 -10.49
CA LEU A 90 2.22 4.24 -10.20
C LEU A 90 2.85 4.79 -11.50
N ARG A 91 3.04 3.92 -12.50
CA ARG A 91 3.57 4.29 -13.81
C ARG A 91 2.59 5.16 -14.60
N GLU A 92 1.32 4.82 -14.60
CA GLU A 92 0.27 5.64 -15.24
C GLU A 92 0.22 7.05 -14.64
N ARG A 93 0.26 7.15 -13.31
CA ARG A 93 0.29 8.44 -12.62
C ARG A 93 1.56 9.22 -12.91
N ALA A 94 2.72 8.56 -13.03
CA ALA A 94 3.97 9.19 -13.44
C ALA A 94 3.87 9.77 -14.86
N THR A 95 3.35 9.01 -15.82
CA THR A 95 3.13 9.48 -17.20
C THR A 95 2.17 10.66 -17.26
N ALA A 96 1.10 10.64 -16.45
CA ALA A 96 0.18 11.77 -16.33
C ALA A 96 0.86 13.02 -15.76
N MET A 97 1.78 12.88 -14.80
CA MET A 97 2.57 13.99 -14.26
C MET A 97 3.51 14.59 -15.32
N ASP A 98 4.22 13.77 -16.10
CA ASP A 98 5.10 14.26 -17.16
C ASP A 98 4.35 14.99 -18.27
N THR A 99 3.17 14.49 -18.62
CA THR A 99 2.29 15.15 -19.60
C THR A 99 1.89 16.55 -19.13
N ARG A 100 1.65 16.73 -17.83
CA ARG A 100 1.39 18.05 -17.22
C ARG A 100 2.66 18.89 -17.11
N ALA A 101 3.80 18.28 -16.80
CA ALA A 101 5.09 18.96 -16.66
C ALA A 101 5.53 19.65 -17.95
N ALA A 102 5.16 19.12 -19.11
CA ALA A 102 5.42 19.72 -20.42
C ALA A 102 4.57 20.99 -20.70
N ARG A 103 3.56 21.29 -19.87
CA ARG A 103 2.57 22.36 -20.10
C ARG A 103 2.59 23.45 -19.03
N VAL A 104 3.56 23.41 -18.11
CA VAL A 104 3.70 24.35 -17.00
C VAL A 104 5.08 25.01 -16.99
N PRO A 105 5.27 26.17 -16.35
CA PRO A 105 6.57 26.83 -16.24
C PRO A 105 7.65 25.93 -15.63
N GLY A 106 8.91 26.18 -16.02
CA GLY A 106 10.08 25.35 -15.70
C GLY A 106 10.12 24.81 -14.27
N PRO A 107 10.08 25.65 -13.22
CA PRO A 107 10.16 25.19 -11.83
C PRO A 107 9.02 24.23 -11.41
N LEU A 108 7.80 24.48 -11.90
CA LEU A 108 6.67 23.59 -11.64
C LEU A 108 6.80 22.29 -12.43
N GLY A 109 7.28 22.37 -13.67
CA GLY A 109 7.54 21.21 -14.52
C GLY A 109 8.60 20.29 -13.95
N GLU A 110 9.70 20.86 -13.43
CA GLU A 110 10.75 20.12 -12.73
C GLU A 110 10.23 19.41 -11.49
N ARG A 111 9.40 20.08 -10.67
CA ARG A 111 8.78 19.46 -9.50
C ARG A 111 7.87 18.30 -9.89
N LEU A 112 7.10 18.43 -10.96
CA LEU A 112 6.23 17.35 -11.47
C LEU A 112 7.06 16.15 -11.96
N ARG A 113 8.12 16.39 -12.74
CA ARG A 113 9.05 15.33 -13.19
C ARG A 113 9.70 14.61 -12.01
N GLY A 114 10.22 15.35 -11.02
CA GLY A 114 10.79 14.75 -9.82
C GLY A 114 9.80 13.93 -8.99
N ASN A 115 8.51 14.27 -9.02
CA ASN A 115 7.47 13.43 -8.43
C ASN A 115 7.17 12.19 -9.28
N ALA A 116 7.13 12.32 -10.61
CA ALA A 116 6.96 11.19 -11.53
C ALA A 116 8.08 10.17 -11.34
N ASP A 117 9.32 10.62 -11.21
CA ASP A 117 10.49 9.75 -11.00
C ASP A 117 10.42 8.99 -9.67
N LYS A 118 9.91 9.62 -8.60
CA LYS A 118 9.64 8.92 -7.33
C LYS A 118 8.62 7.80 -7.51
N LEU A 119 7.53 8.06 -8.25
CA LEU A 119 6.49 7.05 -8.50
C LEU A 119 7.04 5.88 -9.32
N ARG A 120 7.85 6.15 -10.35
CA ARG A 120 8.58 5.12 -11.11
C ARG A 120 9.49 4.32 -10.21
N GLY A 121 10.28 4.99 -9.36
CA GLY A 121 11.16 4.32 -8.39
C GLY A 121 10.41 3.36 -7.46
N TYR A 122 9.18 3.68 -7.05
CA TYR A 122 8.36 2.75 -6.26
C TYR A 122 7.86 1.55 -7.07
N ALA A 123 7.51 1.75 -8.34
CA ALA A 123 7.11 0.66 -9.23
C ALA A 123 8.30 -0.27 -9.55
N ASP A 124 9.47 0.29 -9.81
CA ASP A 124 10.68 -0.48 -10.11
C ASP A 124 11.19 -1.24 -8.87
N ALA A 125 11.11 -0.62 -7.69
CA ALA A 125 11.37 -1.30 -6.43
C ALA A 125 10.39 -2.47 -6.22
N HIS A 126 9.12 -2.30 -6.61
CA HIS A 126 8.15 -3.40 -6.56
C HIS A 126 8.56 -4.54 -7.49
N ASP A 127 8.85 -4.27 -8.76
CA ASP A 127 9.21 -5.32 -9.72
C ASP A 127 10.44 -6.11 -9.28
N ARG A 128 11.44 -5.43 -8.71
CA ARG A 128 12.68 -6.07 -8.21
C ARG A 128 12.46 -6.92 -6.96
N THR A 129 11.50 -6.56 -6.10
CA THR A 129 11.39 -7.14 -4.74
C THR A 129 10.08 -7.89 -4.51
N ARG A 130 9.20 -7.97 -5.52
CA ARG A 130 7.93 -8.66 -5.37
C ARG A 130 8.16 -10.15 -5.17
N ILE A 131 7.47 -10.67 -4.17
CA ILE A 131 7.26 -12.10 -3.98
C ILE A 131 6.34 -12.55 -5.11
N THR A 132 6.86 -13.43 -5.96
CA THR A 132 6.09 -14.19 -6.95
C THR A 132 5.85 -15.59 -6.39
N LEU A 133 4.76 -16.23 -6.81
CA LEU A 133 4.66 -17.68 -6.66
C LEU A 133 5.74 -18.25 -7.56
N THR A 134 6.80 -18.81 -6.98
CA THR A 134 7.63 -19.75 -7.72
C THR A 134 6.71 -20.94 -7.97
N GLU A 135 6.57 -21.37 -9.23
CA GLU A 135 6.02 -22.70 -9.51
C GLU A 135 6.97 -23.69 -8.81
N ASP A 136 6.62 -24.10 -7.60
CA ASP A 136 7.26 -25.25 -6.98
C ASP A 136 6.92 -26.45 -7.86
N ALA A 137 7.96 -26.86 -8.57
CA ALA A 137 8.23 -28.12 -9.25
C ALA A 137 7.23 -29.25 -8.96
N GLY A 138 6.82 -29.93 -10.04
CA GLY A 138 6.28 -31.28 -9.98
C GLY A 138 7.29 -32.31 -9.46
#